data_AF-A0A1K1SWR6-F1
#
_entry.id   AF-A0A1K1SWR6-F1
#
_cell.length_a   1.000
_cell.length_b   1.000
_cell.length_c   1.000
_cell.angle_alpha   90.00
_cell.angle_beta   90.00
_cell.angle_gamma   90.00
#
_symmetry.space_group_name_H-M   'P 1'
#
loop_
_entity.id
_entity.type
_entity.pdbx_description
1 polymer ?
#
loop_
_entity_poly.entity_id
_entity_poly.type
_entity_poly.pdbx_seq_one_letter_code
_entity_poly.pdbx_strand_id
1 'polypeptide(L)'
;MQFRRDGQDDVHRSSHFRPVPAARLDALLARLARRYRVPGAQLAVAQGDDVTFAQTGVRHRDRPEPMLAGSAVPVGSVTKLATATLAMVLVADGDLDLDEPVGDVLGAPGLPVSLTTRRLLSHTSGLPSDPAETAGPLPKELRSAAPVCPPGTAFSYSNLGYALVGSVIEAVTGMGWREAVDAVVLRPLKIDPVFVGDTAVVSGHAGDRPVEQVLPPMLDAAGALAMSATDLVALGRVHLGKPGLLDVVTAADMHRRVPVAAPFGLADGWGLGIAHFGDEDTGWLGHDGTADGTSCHLRIDQAGACVVALTANGTTGVDLWHALAGELGELGVELPPRPGRSAAASTIPFPAGDFGTYRNGAIDYAITPDEGGARLVVDGEVFPGLVLHADRTFTVRDPATGRVTPCGRFHGEPGAATAVEIGGRLAARC
;
A
#
# COMPACT_ATOMS: atom_id res chain seq x y z
N MET A 1 -25.06 -20.79 -56.27
CA MET A 1 -24.79 -20.92 -54.82
C MET A 1 -23.72 -19.90 -54.48
N GLN A 2 -24.13 -18.79 -53.87
CA GLN A 2 -23.31 -17.62 -53.62
C GLN A 2 -23.33 -17.43 -52.10
N PHE A 3 -22.22 -17.74 -51.42
CA PHE A 3 -22.12 -17.59 -49.98
C PHE A 3 -21.88 -16.11 -49.65
N ARG A 4 -22.88 -15.50 -48.99
CA ARG A 4 -22.76 -14.19 -48.35
C ARG A 4 -21.75 -14.30 -47.20
N ARG A 5 -20.79 -13.38 -47.17
CA ARG A 5 -20.03 -13.04 -45.97
C ARG A 5 -20.91 -12.11 -45.15
N ASP A 6 -21.41 -12.59 -44.02
CA ASP A 6 -21.95 -11.69 -43.00
C ASP A 6 -20.76 -11.05 -42.29
N GLY A 7 -20.71 -9.72 -42.37
CA GLY A 7 -19.78 -8.90 -41.62
C GLY A 7 -20.14 -8.95 -40.15
N GLN A 8 -19.23 -9.45 -39.33
CA GLN A 8 -19.18 -9.11 -37.92
C GLN A 8 -18.52 -7.74 -37.84
N ASP A 9 -19.35 -6.70 -37.77
CA ASP A 9 -18.94 -5.39 -37.30
C ASP A 9 -18.50 -5.56 -35.84
N ASP A 10 -17.19 -5.63 -35.62
CA ASP A 10 -16.58 -5.46 -34.29
C ASP A 10 -16.95 -4.07 -33.80
N VAL A 11 -17.90 -4.00 -32.87
CA VAL A 11 -18.23 -2.80 -32.12
C VAL A 11 -17.06 -2.50 -31.20
N HIS A 12 -16.05 -1.81 -31.70
CA HIS A 12 -15.18 -0.98 -30.88
C HIS A 12 -16.08 0.00 -30.12
N ARG A 13 -16.46 -0.34 -28.89
CA ARG A 13 -16.93 0.66 -27.92
C ARG A 13 -15.75 1.56 -27.63
N SER A 14 -15.56 2.60 -28.44
CA SER A 14 -14.78 3.77 -28.03
C SER A 14 -15.54 4.39 -26.86
N SER A 15 -15.15 4.05 -25.63
CA SER A 15 -15.57 4.85 -24.48
C SER A 15 -14.93 6.22 -24.68
N HIS A 16 -15.72 7.17 -25.15
CA HIS A 16 -15.33 8.56 -25.20
C HIS A 16 -15.20 9.06 -23.75
N PHE A 17 -14.04 8.83 -23.14
CA PHE A 17 -13.69 9.47 -21.89
C PHE A 17 -13.77 10.97 -22.13
N ARG A 18 -14.51 11.66 -21.27
CA ARG A 18 -14.43 13.11 -21.18
C ARG A 18 -13.39 13.40 -20.10
N PRO A 19 -12.22 13.95 -20.46
CA PRO A 19 -11.21 14.28 -19.48
C PRO A 19 -11.80 15.19 -18.41
N VAL A 20 -11.42 14.96 -17.16
CA VAL A 20 -11.78 15.84 -16.05
C VAL A 20 -11.29 17.26 -16.37
N PRO A 21 -12.14 18.30 -16.30
CA PRO A 21 -11.65 19.67 -16.55
C PRO A 21 -10.63 20.09 -15.49
N ALA A 22 -9.42 20.48 -15.89
CA ALA A 22 -8.33 20.84 -14.98
C ALA A 22 -8.74 21.87 -13.92
N ALA A 23 -9.44 22.94 -14.30
CA ALA A 23 -9.93 23.96 -13.37
C ALA A 23 -10.90 23.42 -12.30
N ARG A 24 -11.67 22.36 -12.61
CA ARG A 24 -12.56 21.69 -11.64
C ARG A 24 -11.76 20.82 -10.68
N LEU A 25 -10.74 20.12 -11.18
CA LEU A 25 -9.83 19.30 -10.37
C LEU A 25 -9.02 20.18 -9.41
N ASP A 26 -8.48 21.30 -9.89
CA ASP A 26 -7.77 22.30 -9.09
C ASP A 26 -8.63 22.86 -7.97
N ALA A 27 -9.86 23.29 -8.31
CA ALA A 27 -10.79 23.85 -7.32
C ALA A 27 -11.19 22.81 -6.25
N LEU A 28 -11.39 21.55 -6.65
CA LEU A 28 -11.68 20.45 -5.75
C LEU A 28 -10.51 20.19 -4.80
N LEU A 29 -9.30 19.98 -5.33
CA LEU A 29 -8.10 19.71 -4.54
C LEU A 29 -7.81 20.87 -3.58
N ALA A 30 -7.80 22.11 -4.05
CA ALA A 30 -7.50 23.27 -3.21
C ALA A 30 -8.52 23.48 -2.09
N ARG A 31 -9.82 23.24 -2.35
CA ARG A 31 -10.87 23.33 -1.33
C ARG A 31 -10.68 22.28 -0.24
N LEU A 32 -10.47 21.01 -0.63
CA LEU A 32 -10.34 19.92 0.33
C LEU A 32 -9.01 19.98 1.09
N ALA A 33 -7.90 20.30 0.43
CA ALA A 33 -6.61 20.48 1.11
C ALA A 33 -6.69 21.56 2.19
N ARG A 34 -7.36 22.69 1.93
CA ARG A 34 -7.63 23.71 2.96
C ARG A 34 -8.51 23.20 4.10
N ARG A 35 -9.57 22.45 3.79
CA ARG A 35 -10.49 21.87 4.79
C ARG A 35 -9.76 20.96 5.76
N TYR A 36 -8.88 20.09 5.25
CA TYR A 36 -8.13 19.12 6.04
C TYR A 36 -6.75 19.62 6.46
N ARG A 37 -6.44 20.89 6.21
CA ARG A 37 -5.17 21.56 6.57
C ARG A 37 -3.92 20.83 6.06
N VAL A 38 -4.01 20.23 4.88
CA VAL A 38 -2.86 19.60 4.21
C VAL A 38 -1.93 20.71 3.71
N PRO A 39 -0.62 20.71 4.04
CA PRO A 39 0.29 21.79 3.65
C PRO A 39 0.44 21.94 2.14
N GLY A 40 0.52 20.83 1.42
CA GLY A 40 0.57 20.75 -0.03
C GLY A 40 0.19 19.36 -0.55
N ALA A 41 -0.35 19.33 -1.77
CA ALA A 41 -0.80 18.11 -2.40
C ALA A 41 -0.74 18.20 -3.92
N GLN A 42 -0.65 17.04 -4.57
CA GLN A 42 -0.76 16.87 -6.02
C GLN A 42 -1.79 15.78 -6.31
N LEU A 43 -2.63 15.98 -7.32
CA LEU A 43 -3.63 15.01 -7.77
C LEU A 43 -3.51 14.86 -9.29
N ALA A 44 -3.37 13.62 -9.75
CA ALA A 44 -3.33 13.29 -11.17
C ALA A 44 -4.42 12.26 -11.50
N VAL A 45 -5.13 12.48 -12.60
CA VAL A 45 -6.16 11.59 -13.14
C VAL A 45 -5.83 11.33 -14.60
N ALA A 46 -5.52 10.08 -14.93
CA ALA A 46 -5.37 9.61 -16.31
C ALA A 46 -6.63 8.87 -16.74
N GLN A 47 -7.18 9.21 -17.90
CA GLN A 47 -8.29 8.49 -18.54
C GLN A 47 -7.90 8.24 -19.99
N GLY A 48 -7.61 6.98 -20.33
CA GLY A 48 -6.93 6.68 -21.59
C GLY A 48 -5.54 7.35 -21.63
N ASP A 49 -5.28 8.12 -22.70
CA ASP A 49 -3.98 8.80 -22.88
C ASP A 49 -3.95 10.19 -22.24
N ASP A 50 -5.10 10.81 -21.99
CA ASP A 50 -5.21 12.12 -21.37
C ASP A 50 -4.87 12.06 -19.88
N VAL A 51 -4.08 13.03 -19.40
CA VAL A 51 -3.75 13.22 -17.98
C VAL A 51 -4.17 14.61 -17.56
N THR A 52 -5.07 14.68 -16.58
CA THR A 52 -5.43 15.92 -15.90
C THR A 52 -4.67 15.99 -14.58
N PHE A 53 -4.05 17.12 -14.30
CA PHE A 53 -3.23 17.33 -13.12
C PHE A 53 -3.71 18.56 -12.34
N ALA A 54 -3.63 18.48 -11.02
CA ALA A 54 -3.88 19.57 -10.09
C ALA A 54 -2.83 19.57 -8.96
N GLN A 55 -2.51 20.75 -8.45
CA GLN A 55 -1.62 20.91 -7.30
C GLN A 55 -2.02 22.08 -6.42
N THR A 56 -1.65 22.03 -5.15
CA THR A 56 -1.90 23.12 -4.22
C THR A 56 -0.90 23.15 -3.06
N GLY A 57 -0.75 24.31 -2.43
CA GLY A 57 0.01 24.46 -1.20
C GLY A 57 1.54 24.50 -1.40
N VAL A 58 2.26 24.08 -0.37
CA VAL A 58 3.72 24.26 -0.25
C VAL A 58 4.44 22.95 0.05
N ARG A 59 5.71 22.86 -0.37
CA ARG A 59 6.61 21.73 -0.09
C ARG A 59 7.07 21.70 1.36
N HIS A 60 7.13 22.86 2.02
CA HIS A 60 7.61 23.02 3.38
C HIS A 60 6.93 24.22 4.06
N ARG A 61 6.44 24.06 5.29
CA ARG A 61 5.72 25.13 6.03
C ARG A 61 6.60 26.33 6.38
N ASP A 62 7.80 26.10 6.91
CA ASP A 62 8.70 27.20 7.32
C ASP A 62 9.42 27.88 6.14
N ARG A 63 9.50 27.20 5.00
CA ARG A 63 10.12 27.69 3.76
C ARG A 63 9.10 27.46 2.65
N PRO A 64 8.11 28.35 2.48
CA PRO A 64 6.90 28.10 1.69
C PRO A 64 7.15 28.12 0.17
N GLU A 65 8.07 27.28 -0.28
CA GLU A 65 8.25 26.94 -1.68
C GLU A 65 6.97 26.25 -2.17
N PRO A 66 6.43 26.67 -3.33
CA PRO A 66 5.19 26.11 -3.85
C PRO A 66 5.35 24.62 -4.16
N MET A 67 4.28 23.84 -3.95
CA MET A 67 4.17 22.51 -4.51
C MET A 67 4.18 22.61 -6.05
N LEU A 68 5.07 21.87 -6.70
CA LEU A 68 5.26 21.86 -8.17
C LEU A 68 4.89 20.49 -8.76
N ALA A 69 4.68 20.41 -10.07
CA ALA A 69 4.23 19.18 -10.72
C ALA A 69 5.21 18.01 -10.52
N GLY A 70 6.52 18.29 -10.61
CA GLY A 70 7.58 17.31 -10.35
C GLY A 70 8.07 17.27 -8.89
N SER A 71 7.31 17.79 -7.92
CA SER A 71 7.72 17.69 -6.51
C SER A 71 7.69 16.23 -6.06
N ALA A 72 8.86 15.68 -5.72
CA ALA A 72 9.02 14.30 -5.27
C ALA A 72 8.59 14.15 -3.80
N VAL A 73 7.40 13.60 -3.57
CA VAL A 73 6.85 13.33 -2.24
C VAL A 73 7.23 11.91 -1.83
N PRO A 74 7.80 11.67 -0.65
CA PRO A 74 8.00 10.33 -0.10
C PRO A 74 6.69 9.53 -0.16
N VAL A 75 6.64 8.50 -1.00
CA VAL A 75 5.41 7.72 -1.23
C VAL A 75 5.31 6.51 -0.31
N GLY A 76 6.33 6.29 0.53
CA GLY A 76 6.38 5.18 1.48
C GLY A 76 6.08 3.86 0.80
N SER A 77 5.10 3.13 1.33
CA SER A 77 4.79 1.78 0.86
C SER A 77 4.33 1.63 -0.60
N VAL A 78 3.98 2.70 -1.33
CA VAL A 78 3.78 2.57 -2.78
C VAL A 78 5.09 2.17 -3.51
N THR A 79 6.25 2.37 -2.87
CA THR A 79 7.54 1.81 -3.32
C THR A 79 7.47 0.30 -3.59
N LYS A 80 6.67 -0.43 -2.81
CA LYS A 80 6.48 -1.88 -2.98
C LYS A 80 5.91 -2.24 -4.34
N LEU A 81 5.05 -1.40 -4.91
CA LEU A 81 4.50 -1.63 -6.24
C LEU A 81 5.61 -1.56 -7.31
N ALA A 82 6.54 -0.61 -7.19
CA ALA A 82 7.70 -0.51 -8.08
C ALA A 82 8.66 -1.68 -7.89
N THR A 83 8.95 -2.07 -6.64
CA THR A 83 9.76 -3.26 -6.33
C THR A 83 9.13 -4.55 -6.85
N ALA A 84 7.81 -4.71 -6.72
CA ALA A 84 7.08 -5.86 -7.24
C ALA A 84 7.08 -5.87 -8.77
N THR A 85 6.88 -4.71 -9.41
CA THR A 85 6.97 -4.56 -10.87
C THR A 85 8.35 -4.99 -11.36
N LEU A 86 9.42 -4.52 -10.70
CA LEU A 86 10.79 -4.94 -10.98
C LEU A 86 10.96 -6.47 -10.87
N ALA A 87 10.55 -7.07 -9.76
CA ALA A 87 10.64 -8.52 -9.58
C ALA A 87 9.87 -9.28 -10.68
N MET A 88 8.68 -8.79 -11.07
CA MET A 88 7.89 -9.41 -12.13
C MET A 88 8.50 -9.24 -13.53
N VAL A 89 9.23 -8.14 -13.80
CA VAL A 89 10.02 -8.02 -15.04
C VAL A 89 11.11 -9.10 -15.08
N LEU A 90 11.84 -9.31 -13.98
CA LEU A 90 12.85 -10.38 -13.90
C LEU A 90 12.23 -11.78 -14.08
N VAL A 91 11.00 -11.99 -13.61
CA VAL A 91 10.25 -13.24 -13.85
C VAL A 91 9.93 -13.40 -15.33
N ALA A 92 9.47 -12.33 -16.00
CA ALA A 92 9.17 -12.36 -17.43
C ALA A 92 10.41 -12.67 -18.29
N ASP A 93 11.58 -12.18 -17.86
CA ASP A 93 12.87 -12.43 -18.51
C ASP A 93 13.46 -13.82 -18.19
N GLY A 94 12.88 -14.54 -17.21
CA GLY A 94 13.34 -15.86 -16.77
C GLY A 94 14.53 -15.82 -15.80
N ASP A 95 14.92 -14.63 -15.33
CA ASP A 95 16.02 -14.42 -14.39
C ASP A 95 15.61 -14.71 -12.94
N LEU A 96 14.31 -14.72 -12.64
CA LEU A 96 13.76 -14.97 -11.30
C LEU A 96 12.62 -16.00 -11.34
N ASP A 97 12.75 -17.07 -10.58
CA ASP A 97 11.62 -17.98 -10.29
C ASP A 97 10.91 -17.51 -8.99
N LEU A 98 9.59 -17.33 -9.07
CA LEU A 98 8.76 -16.90 -7.94
C LEU A 98 8.70 -17.93 -6.81
N ASP A 99 8.89 -19.21 -7.13
CA ASP A 99 8.74 -20.33 -6.20
C ASP A 99 10.07 -20.97 -5.79
N GLU A 100 11.20 -20.47 -6.32
CA GLU A 100 12.52 -20.83 -5.81
C GLU A 100 12.69 -20.37 -4.35
N PRO A 101 13.22 -21.22 -3.46
CA PRO A 101 13.52 -20.83 -2.09
C PRO A 101 14.48 -19.65 -2.03
N VAL A 102 14.11 -18.60 -1.29
CA VAL A 102 14.92 -17.39 -1.13
C VAL A 102 16.30 -17.70 -0.52
N GLY A 103 16.38 -18.72 0.34
CA GLY A 103 17.66 -19.18 0.90
C GLY A 103 18.64 -19.66 -0.17
N ASP A 104 18.15 -20.27 -1.25
CA ASP A 104 18.98 -20.79 -2.33
C ASP A 104 19.47 -19.63 -3.21
N VAL A 105 18.56 -18.73 -3.60
CA VAL A 105 18.89 -17.51 -4.39
C VAL A 105 19.95 -16.64 -3.70
N LEU A 106 19.85 -16.49 -2.38
CA LEU A 106 20.76 -15.64 -1.60
C LEU A 106 22.04 -16.36 -1.13
N GLY A 107 22.19 -17.67 -1.39
CA GLY A 107 23.27 -18.46 -0.80
C GLY A 107 23.24 -18.46 0.74
N ALA A 108 22.05 -18.40 1.34
CA ALA A 108 21.81 -18.30 2.77
C ALA A 108 21.15 -19.60 3.30
N PRO A 109 21.92 -20.70 3.45
CA PRO A 109 21.37 -21.97 3.89
C PRO A 109 20.76 -21.86 5.30
N GLY A 110 19.70 -22.63 5.52
CA GLY A 110 18.96 -22.66 6.79
C GLY A 110 17.74 -21.73 6.86
N LEU A 111 17.50 -20.92 5.82
CA LEU A 111 16.19 -20.28 5.64
C LEU A 111 15.13 -21.33 5.26
N PRO A 112 13.85 -21.16 5.67
CA PRO A 112 12.80 -22.10 5.32
C PRO A 112 12.63 -22.20 3.80
N VAL A 113 12.52 -23.42 3.27
CA VAL A 113 12.21 -23.65 1.84
C VAL A 113 10.85 -23.09 1.42
N SER A 114 9.96 -22.86 2.39
CA SER A 114 8.68 -22.20 2.19
C SER A 114 8.78 -20.68 2.03
N LEU A 115 9.95 -20.08 2.26
CA LEU A 115 10.17 -18.66 2.03
C LEU A 115 10.51 -18.45 0.55
N THR A 116 9.51 -18.07 -0.25
CA THR A 116 9.64 -17.83 -1.70
C THR A 116 9.29 -16.39 -2.04
N THR A 117 9.80 -15.86 -3.15
CA THR A 117 9.51 -14.50 -3.62
C THR A 117 8.01 -14.27 -3.82
N ARG A 118 7.27 -15.27 -4.30
CA ARG A 118 5.81 -15.24 -4.41
C ARG A 118 5.16 -14.83 -3.08
N ARG A 119 5.56 -15.49 -1.98
CA ARG A 119 4.99 -15.27 -0.65
C ARG A 119 5.45 -13.96 -0.02
N LEU A 120 6.63 -13.46 -0.39
CA LEU A 120 7.08 -12.13 0.01
C LEU A 120 6.22 -11.04 -0.63
N LEU A 121 6.04 -11.11 -1.96
CA LEU A 121 5.27 -10.14 -2.73
C LEU A 121 3.79 -10.07 -2.30
N SER A 122 3.21 -11.21 -1.92
CA SER A 122 1.82 -11.31 -1.46
C SER A 122 1.61 -11.11 0.05
N HIS A 123 2.66 -10.86 0.82
CA HIS A 123 2.61 -10.78 2.30
C HIS A 123 2.04 -12.05 2.96
N THR A 124 2.34 -13.22 2.40
CA THR A 124 1.92 -14.53 2.94
C THR A 124 3.12 -15.38 3.35
N SER A 125 4.26 -14.75 3.65
CA SER A 125 5.49 -15.42 4.08
C SER A 125 5.46 -15.82 5.57
N GLY A 126 4.58 -15.20 6.35
CA GLY A 126 4.55 -15.35 7.81
C GLY A 126 5.65 -14.57 8.52
N LEU A 127 6.45 -13.76 7.81
CA LEU A 127 7.46 -12.91 8.44
C LEU A 127 6.82 -11.81 9.30
N PRO A 128 7.51 -11.37 10.36
CA PRO A 128 7.16 -10.14 11.08
C PRO A 128 7.01 -8.93 10.15
N SER A 129 6.30 -7.90 10.63
CA SER A 129 6.05 -6.70 9.84
C SER A 129 7.35 -5.99 9.50
N ASP A 130 8.24 -5.87 10.48
CA ASP A 130 9.46 -5.09 10.41
C ASP A 130 10.63 -5.87 11.02
N PRO A 131 11.88 -5.57 10.60
CA PRO A 131 13.07 -6.13 11.22
C PRO A 131 13.21 -5.68 12.67
N ALA A 132 13.81 -6.53 13.51
CA ALA A 132 14.05 -6.18 14.91
C ALA A 132 15.25 -5.22 15.05
N GLU A 133 16.31 -5.43 14.26
CA GLU A 133 17.45 -4.53 14.16
C GLU A 133 17.67 -4.12 12.70
N THR A 134 17.91 -2.82 12.47
CA THR A 134 18.08 -2.29 11.11
C THR A 134 19.53 -2.06 10.68
N ALA A 135 20.47 -2.21 11.62
CA ALA A 135 21.90 -2.08 11.38
C ALA A 135 22.60 -3.42 11.12
N GLY A 136 21.91 -4.55 11.31
CA GLY A 136 22.44 -5.90 11.14
C GLY A 136 22.28 -6.47 9.73
N PRO A 137 22.97 -7.58 9.40
CA PRO A 137 22.79 -8.25 8.11
C PRO A 137 21.44 -8.98 8.07
N LEU A 138 20.68 -8.76 6.99
CA LEU A 138 19.33 -9.30 6.81
C LEU A 138 19.21 -10.83 7.06
N PRO A 139 20.16 -11.70 6.62
CA PRO A 139 20.08 -13.13 6.92
C PRO A 139 20.14 -13.47 8.41
N LYS A 140 20.78 -12.64 9.24
CA LYS A 140 20.80 -12.82 10.70
C LYS A 140 19.42 -12.51 11.26
N GLU A 141 18.83 -11.38 10.87
CA GLU A 141 17.47 -10.98 11.29
C GLU A 141 16.45 -12.08 10.97
N LEU A 142 16.51 -12.65 9.77
CA LEU A 142 15.59 -13.71 9.32
C LEU A 142 15.70 -15.00 10.12
N ARG A 143 16.92 -15.41 10.52
CA ARG A 143 17.11 -16.63 11.33
C ARG A 143 16.57 -16.47 12.75
N SER A 144 16.54 -15.26 13.28
CA SER A 144 15.96 -14.95 14.59
C SER A 144 14.46 -14.62 14.53
N ALA A 145 13.90 -14.35 13.35
CA ALA A 145 12.52 -13.95 13.20
C ALA A 145 11.58 -15.13 13.46
N ALA A 146 10.81 -15.05 14.54
CA ALA A 146 9.69 -15.96 14.76
C ALA A 146 8.56 -15.63 13.75
N PRO A 147 8.06 -16.63 13.00
CA PRO A 147 6.96 -16.37 12.07
C PRO A 147 5.67 -16.04 12.85
N VAL A 148 4.93 -15.04 12.37
CA VAL A 148 3.64 -14.62 12.98
C VAL A 148 2.50 -15.58 12.64
N CYS A 149 2.67 -16.35 11.56
CA CYS A 149 1.81 -17.46 11.16
C CYS A 149 2.60 -18.43 10.27
N PRO A 150 2.13 -19.68 10.09
CA PRO A 150 2.74 -20.58 9.13
C PRO A 150 2.76 -19.97 7.70
N PRO A 151 3.86 -20.10 6.95
CA PRO A 151 3.95 -19.55 5.60
C PRO A 151 2.82 -20.08 4.69
N GLY A 152 2.16 -19.17 3.98
CA GLY A 152 1.07 -19.47 3.05
C GLY A 152 -0.30 -19.71 3.68
N THR A 153 -0.47 -19.51 5.00
CA THR A 153 -1.78 -19.74 5.64
C THR A 153 -2.59 -18.47 5.88
N ALA A 154 -1.96 -17.29 5.91
CA ALA A 154 -2.64 -16.02 6.14
C ALA A 154 -1.85 -14.83 5.55
N PHE A 155 -2.55 -13.71 5.37
CA PHE A 155 -1.94 -12.40 5.14
C PHE A 155 -1.36 -11.84 6.43
N SER A 156 -0.15 -11.30 6.37
CA SER A 156 0.36 -10.34 7.35
C SER A 156 1.35 -9.42 6.67
N TYR A 157 0.98 -8.14 6.56
CA TYR A 157 1.78 -7.12 5.89
C TYR A 157 3.21 -7.05 6.46
N SER A 158 4.20 -7.07 5.58
CA SER A 158 5.62 -7.15 5.98
C SER A 158 6.52 -6.28 5.09
N ASN A 159 7.11 -5.26 5.70
CA ASN A 159 8.23 -4.48 5.16
C ASN A 159 9.51 -5.32 5.15
N LEU A 160 9.72 -6.17 6.17
CA LEU A 160 10.83 -7.12 6.20
C LEU A 160 10.80 -8.07 4.99
N GLY A 161 9.61 -8.50 4.58
CA GLY A 161 9.42 -9.30 3.38
C GLY A 161 9.87 -8.56 2.11
N TYR A 162 9.60 -7.26 2.00
CA TYR A 162 10.03 -6.45 0.85
C TYR A 162 11.51 -6.07 0.88
N ALA A 163 12.11 -5.90 2.07
CA ALA A 163 13.56 -5.83 2.20
C ALA A 163 14.22 -7.07 1.60
N LEU A 164 13.61 -8.24 1.82
CA LEU A 164 14.10 -9.50 1.26
C LEU A 164 13.89 -9.64 -0.24
N VAL A 165 12.78 -9.11 -0.79
CA VAL A 165 12.62 -8.98 -2.25
C VAL A 165 13.73 -8.10 -2.84
N GLY A 166 14.09 -7.01 -2.14
CA GLY A 166 15.25 -6.19 -2.49
C GLY A 166 16.53 -7.01 -2.60
N SER A 167 16.89 -7.78 -1.56
CA SER A 167 18.08 -8.64 -1.60
C SER A 167 18.03 -9.73 -2.69
N VAL A 168 16.86 -10.29 -2.98
CA VAL A 168 16.68 -11.23 -4.10
C VAL A 168 17.00 -10.55 -5.43
N ILE A 169 16.45 -9.35 -5.66
CA ILE A 169 16.75 -8.55 -6.85
C ILE A 169 18.26 -8.27 -6.95
N GLU A 170 18.91 -7.90 -5.84
CA GLU A 170 20.36 -7.64 -5.84
C GLU A 170 21.17 -8.89 -6.19
N ALA A 171 20.78 -10.06 -5.66
CA ALA A 171 21.45 -11.33 -5.95
C ALA A 171 21.28 -11.76 -7.42
N VAL A 172 20.08 -11.59 -7.99
CA VAL A 172 19.80 -11.95 -9.39
C VAL A 172 20.47 -10.99 -10.37
N THR A 173 20.40 -9.68 -10.11
CA THR A 173 20.86 -8.66 -11.06
C THR A 173 22.33 -8.26 -10.91
N GLY A 174 22.91 -8.47 -9.72
CA GLY A 174 24.22 -7.92 -9.34
C GLY A 174 24.23 -6.41 -9.11
N MET A 175 23.09 -5.72 -9.20
CA MET A 175 22.91 -4.29 -8.96
C MET A 175 22.32 -4.06 -7.57
N GLY A 176 22.66 -2.94 -6.91
CA GLY A 176 21.94 -2.52 -5.71
C GLY A 176 20.48 -2.20 -6.03
N TRP A 177 19.55 -2.35 -5.08
CA TRP A 177 18.11 -2.16 -5.37
C TRP A 177 17.78 -0.80 -6.01
N ARG A 178 18.39 0.29 -5.52
CA ARG A 178 18.17 1.65 -6.08
C ARG A 178 18.59 1.74 -7.56
N GLU A 179 19.67 1.06 -7.93
CA GLU A 179 20.16 1.02 -9.31
C GLU A 179 19.24 0.15 -10.18
N ALA A 180 18.84 -1.02 -9.68
CA ALA A 180 17.95 -1.93 -10.39
C ALA A 180 16.57 -1.30 -10.66
N VAL A 181 15.95 -0.67 -9.66
CA VAL A 181 14.63 -0.01 -9.85
C VAL A 181 14.73 1.19 -10.78
N ASP A 182 15.81 1.95 -10.72
CA ASP A 182 16.06 3.04 -11.66
C ASP A 182 16.20 2.51 -13.10
N ALA A 183 17.05 1.51 -13.32
CA ALA A 183 17.35 0.97 -14.64
C ALA A 183 16.15 0.27 -15.29
N VAL A 184 15.41 -0.53 -14.53
CA VAL A 184 14.37 -1.44 -15.06
C VAL A 184 12.97 -0.83 -14.99
N VAL A 185 12.69 0.07 -14.04
CA VAL A 185 11.35 0.63 -13.84
C VAL A 185 11.32 2.14 -14.10
N LEU A 186 12.14 2.94 -13.43
CA LEU A 186 11.98 4.41 -13.46
C LEU A 186 12.41 5.03 -14.79
N ARG A 187 13.60 4.71 -15.32
CA ARG A 187 14.08 5.26 -16.60
C ARG A 187 13.18 4.88 -17.79
N PRO A 188 12.70 3.62 -17.94
CA PRO A 188 11.74 3.29 -19.00
C PRO A 188 10.44 4.08 -18.92
N LEU A 189 10.03 4.46 -17.71
CA LEU A 189 8.86 5.32 -17.46
C LEU A 189 9.18 6.83 -17.53
N LYS A 190 10.45 7.21 -17.74
CA LYS A 190 10.95 8.58 -17.74
C LYS A 190 10.67 9.31 -16.41
N ILE A 191 10.77 8.56 -15.32
CA ILE A 191 10.69 9.08 -13.96
C ILE A 191 12.11 9.34 -13.49
N ASP A 192 12.40 10.56 -13.03
CA ASP A 192 13.69 10.87 -12.41
C ASP A 192 13.77 10.19 -11.03
N PRO A 193 14.84 9.43 -10.74
CA PRO A 193 14.96 8.74 -9.46
C PRO A 193 15.21 9.73 -8.32
N VAL A 194 14.31 9.73 -7.33
CA VAL A 194 14.49 10.44 -6.06
C VAL A 194 14.17 9.49 -4.91
N PHE A 195 15.06 9.44 -3.94
CA PHE A 195 14.93 8.56 -2.79
C PHE A 195 14.90 9.35 -1.48
N VAL A 196 14.31 8.75 -0.45
CA VAL A 196 14.42 9.24 0.93
C VAL A 196 15.89 9.41 1.30
N GLY A 197 16.23 10.58 1.82
CA GLY A 197 17.61 11.01 2.10
C GLY A 197 18.17 12.00 1.08
N ASP A 198 17.58 12.11 -0.12
CA ASP A 198 18.02 13.07 -1.13
C ASP A 198 17.56 14.50 -0.83
N THR A 199 18.28 15.50 -1.32
CA THR A 199 17.98 16.93 -1.09
C THR A 199 16.73 17.43 -1.83
N ALA A 200 16.29 16.74 -2.87
CA ALA A 200 15.15 17.11 -3.70
C ALA A 200 13.78 16.74 -3.08
N VAL A 201 13.79 15.94 -2.01
CA VAL A 201 12.59 15.38 -1.37
C VAL A 201 11.72 16.45 -0.72
N VAL A 202 10.40 16.35 -0.89
CA VAL A 202 9.41 17.17 -0.19
C VAL A 202 9.35 16.79 1.30
N SER A 203 9.37 17.79 2.18
CA SER A 203 9.25 17.58 3.62
C SER A 203 7.83 17.16 4.01
N GLY A 204 7.72 16.13 4.85
CA GLY A 204 6.46 15.73 5.47
C GLY A 204 6.09 16.64 6.63
N HIS A 205 4.82 16.62 7.06
CA HIS A 205 4.35 17.42 8.19
C HIS A 205 3.39 16.66 9.11
N ALA A 206 3.57 16.84 10.42
CA ALA A 206 2.63 16.45 11.47
C ALA A 206 1.90 17.70 11.99
N GLY A 207 0.70 17.94 11.46
CA GLY A 207 0.04 19.25 11.60
C GLY A 207 0.82 20.31 10.81
N ASP A 208 1.18 21.42 11.46
CA ASP A 208 1.99 22.48 10.82
C ASP A 208 3.50 22.29 11.02
N ARG A 209 3.93 21.26 11.77
CA ARG A 209 5.35 21.01 12.03
C ARG A 209 5.95 20.13 10.93
N PRO A 210 7.03 20.57 10.25
CA PRO A 210 7.80 19.69 9.40
C PRO A 210 8.35 18.50 10.20
N VAL A 211 8.44 17.35 9.55
CA VAL A 211 9.07 16.14 10.08
C VAL A 211 10.10 15.63 9.07
N GLU A 212 11.22 15.16 9.59
CA GLU A 212 12.26 14.54 8.77
C GLU A 212 11.85 13.10 8.43
N GLN A 213 12.17 12.68 7.20
CA GLN A 213 12.00 11.29 6.79
C GLN A 213 13.15 10.46 7.37
N VAL A 214 12.83 9.40 8.08
CA VAL A 214 13.84 8.44 8.55
C VAL A 214 13.50 7.05 8.06
N LEU A 215 14.26 6.58 7.07
CA LEU A 215 14.15 5.22 6.57
C LEU A 215 15.54 4.56 6.57
N PRO A 216 15.73 3.46 7.32
CA PRO A 216 16.96 2.68 7.24
C PRO A 216 17.17 2.11 5.83
N PRO A 217 18.40 2.08 5.29
CA PRO A 217 18.66 1.58 3.93
C PRO A 217 18.15 0.17 3.66
N MET A 218 18.13 -0.71 4.66
CA MET A 218 17.57 -2.06 4.53
C MET A 218 16.09 -2.07 4.11
N LEU A 219 15.34 -1.01 4.43
CA LEU A 219 13.93 -0.87 4.07
C LEU A 219 13.73 -0.10 2.75
N ASP A 220 14.79 0.18 1.99
CA ASP A 220 14.70 0.92 0.74
C ASP A 220 13.66 0.32 -0.22
N ALA A 221 13.75 -1.00 -0.45
CA ALA A 221 12.84 -1.76 -1.30
C ALA A 221 11.37 -1.75 -0.84
N ALA A 222 11.12 -1.35 0.42
CA ALA A 222 9.80 -1.27 1.00
C ALA A 222 9.24 0.16 1.03
N GLY A 223 10.06 1.21 0.90
CA GLY A 223 9.62 2.57 1.22
C GLY A 223 10.44 3.77 0.73
N ALA A 224 11.57 3.57 0.03
CA ALA A 224 12.49 4.69 -0.23
C ALA A 224 12.08 5.64 -1.36
N LEU A 225 11.14 5.32 -2.23
CA LEU A 225 10.84 6.20 -3.37
C LEU A 225 10.14 7.49 -2.92
N ALA A 226 10.54 8.59 -3.54
CA ALA A 226 9.81 9.84 -3.54
C ALA A 226 9.36 10.12 -4.98
N MET A 227 8.07 10.39 -5.18
CA MET A 227 7.44 10.51 -6.50
C MET A 227 6.42 11.64 -6.51
N SER A 228 6.19 12.22 -7.67
CA SER A 228 5.04 13.08 -7.92
C SER A 228 3.77 12.27 -8.19
N ALA A 229 2.60 12.91 -8.13
CA ALA A 229 1.35 12.26 -8.57
C ALA A 229 1.38 11.83 -10.06
N THR A 230 2.10 12.56 -10.92
CA THR A 230 2.27 12.18 -12.33
C THR A 230 3.17 10.96 -12.52
N ASP A 231 4.21 10.81 -11.69
CA ASP A 231 5.08 9.63 -11.71
C ASP A 231 4.31 8.38 -11.27
N LEU A 232 3.45 8.53 -10.26
CA LEU A 232 2.55 7.46 -9.81
C LEU A 232 1.54 7.05 -10.88
N VAL A 233 1.04 8.00 -11.66
CA VAL A 233 0.21 7.68 -12.84
C VAL A 233 1.00 6.89 -13.88
N ALA A 234 2.26 7.26 -14.13
CA ALA A 234 3.12 6.51 -15.06
C ALA A 234 3.39 5.08 -14.56
N LEU A 235 3.67 4.91 -13.26
CA LEU A 235 3.79 3.59 -12.62
C LEU A 235 2.48 2.79 -12.71
N GLY A 236 1.34 3.41 -12.40
CA GLY A 236 0.03 2.76 -12.46
C GLY A 236 -0.36 2.30 -13.88
N ARG A 237 0.04 3.06 -14.91
CA ARG A 237 -0.20 2.71 -16.32
C ARG A 237 0.50 1.43 -16.76
N VAL A 238 1.57 1.00 -16.09
CA VAL A 238 2.21 -0.31 -16.35
C VAL A 238 1.19 -1.44 -16.21
N HIS A 239 0.30 -1.34 -15.24
CA HIS A 239 -0.74 -2.33 -14.96
C HIS A 239 -1.97 -2.21 -15.88
N LEU A 240 -1.97 -1.23 -16.78
CA LEU A 240 -2.85 -1.13 -17.94
C LEU A 240 -2.15 -1.55 -19.24
N GLY A 241 -0.93 -2.11 -19.15
CA GLY A 241 -0.13 -2.56 -20.29
C GLY A 241 0.64 -1.45 -21.01
N LYS A 242 0.82 -0.27 -20.41
CA LYS A 242 1.53 0.87 -21.03
C LYS A 242 2.74 1.31 -20.18
N PRO A 243 3.96 1.42 -20.74
CA PRO A 243 4.34 1.30 -22.15
C PRO A 243 4.61 -0.14 -22.62
N GLY A 244 4.17 -1.16 -21.87
CA GLY A 244 4.47 -2.58 -22.15
C GLY A 244 5.69 -3.09 -21.41
N LEU A 245 5.91 -2.61 -20.18
CA LEU A 245 7.01 -3.08 -19.31
C LEU A 245 6.77 -4.50 -18.79
N LEU A 246 5.50 -4.89 -18.62
CA LEU A 246 5.08 -6.26 -18.32
C LEU A 246 4.24 -6.78 -19.48
N ASP A 247 4.46 -8.03 -19.89
CA ASP A 247 3.55 -8.70 -20.81
C ASP A 247 2.21 -9.04 -20.11
N VAL A 248 1.20 -9.38 -20.90
CA VAL A 248 -0.16 -9.63 -20.41
C VAL A 248 -0.23 -10.83 -19.43
N VAL A 249 0.59 -11.86 -19.64
CA VAL A 249 0.58 -13.07 -18.79
C VAL A 249 1.21 -12.74 -17.44
N THR A 250 2.39 -12.12 -17.45
CA THR A 250 3.09 -11.71 -16.23
C THR A 250 2.28 -10.68 -15.43
N ALA A 251 1.66 -9.72 -16.10
CA ALA A 251 0.75 -8.77 -15.45
C ALA A 251 -0.46 -9.48 -14.83
N ALA A 252 -1.09 -10.42 -15.55
CA ALA A 252 -2.22 -11.18 -15.02
C ALA A 252 -1.85 -12.03 -13.79
N ASP A 253 -0.64 -12.62 -13.77
CA ASP A 253 -0.14 -13.35 -12.60
C ASP A 253 0.14 -12.40 -11.42
N MET A 254 0.70 -11.21 -11.67
CA MET A 254 0.89 -10.17 -10.66
C MET A 254 -0.45 -9.71 -10.06
N HIS A 255 -1.47 -9.54 -10.91
CA HIS A 255 -2.79 -9.02 -10.52
C HIS A 255 -3.69 -10.07 -9.88
N ARG A 256 -3.42 -11.37 -10.05
CA ARG A 256 -4.28 -12.43 -9.52
C ARG A 256 -4.34 -12.35 -7.98
N ARG A 257 -5.56 -12.31 -7.43
CA ARG A 257 -5.77 -12.38 -5.97
C ARG A 257 -5.18 -13.68 -5.43
N VAL A 258 -4.40 -13.57 -4.36
CA VAL A 258 -3.90 -14.71 -3.61
C VAL A 258 -4.99 -15.14 -2.61
N PRO A 259 -5.53 -16.38 -2.68
CA PRO A 259 -6.74 -16.74 -1.92
C PRO A 259 -6.63 -16.59 -0.39
N VAL A 260 -5.44 -16.79 0.17
CA VAL A 260 -5.18 -16.64 1.61
C VAL A 260 -4.83 -15.21 2.01
N ALA A 261 -4.69 -14.31 1.03
CA ALA A 261 -4.34 -12.92 1.26
C ALA A 261 -5.60 -12.07 1.50
N ALA A 262 -6.08 -12.05 2.75
CA ALA A 262 -7.22 -11.27 3.20
C ALA A 262 -6.78 -10.07 4.07
N PRO A 263 -6.38 -8.93 3.47
CA PRO A 263 -5.67 -7.83 4.11
C PRO A 263 -6.59 -6.90 4.91
N PHE A 264 -6.96 -7.30 6.13
CA PHE A 264 -7.98 -6.61 6.94
C PHE A 264 -7.64 -5.13 7.15
N GLY A 265 -8.58 -4.26 6.75
CA GLY A 265 -8.46 -2.81 6.93
C GLY A 265 -7.52 -2.11 5.94
N LEU A 266 -6.87 -2.84 5.03
CA LEU A 266 -6.00 -2.26 3.98
C LEU A 266 -6.63 -2.34 2.60
N ALA A 267 -7.19 -3.49 2.24
CA ALA A 267 -7.70 -3.78 0.90
C ALA A 267 -8.74 -4.92 0.96
N ASP A 268 -9.37 -5.23 -0.17
CA ASP A 268 -10.34 -6.33 -0.29
C ASP A 268 -9.68 -7.62 -0.79
N GLY A 269 -8.43 -7.52 -1.26
CA GLY A 269 -7.58 -8.64 -1.67
C GLY A 269 -6.17 -8.16 -1.97
N TRP A 270 -5.25 -9.10 -2.21
CA TRP A 270 -3.87 -8.79 -2.56
C TRP A 270 -3.35 -9.75 -3.63
N GLY A 271 -2.62 -9.21 -4.61
CA GLY A 271 -1.85 -9.96 -5.60
C GLY A 271 -0.37 -10.02 -5.25
N LEU A 272 0.50 -9.98 -6.24
CA LEU A 272 1.94 -9.86 -6.04
C LEU A 272 2.33 -8.38 -6.01
N GLY A 273 2.31 -7.79 -4.81
CA GLY A 273 2.64 -6.38 -4.58
C GLY A 273 1.64 -5.35 -5.03
N ILE A 274 0.41 -5.77 -5.29
CA ILE A 274 -0.69 -4.90 -5.69
C ILE A 274 -1.96 -5.24 -4.90
N ALA A 275 -2.62 -4.21 -4.38
CA ALA A 275 -3.86 -4.34 -3.62
C ALA A 275 -5.07 -4.35 -4.56
N HIS A 276 -6.13 -5.05 -4.16
CA HIS A 276 -7.45 -5.00 -4.80
C HIS A 276 -8.41 -4.17 -3.95
N PHE A 277 -9.16 -3.26 -4.58
CA PHE A 277 -10.15 -2.40 -3.93
C PHE A 277 -11.54 -2.64 -4.53
N GLY A 278 -12.50 -3.04 -3.72
CA GLY A 278 -13.82 -3.49 -4.18
C GLY A 278 -13.90 -5.00 -4.43
N ASP A 279 -15.01 -5.42 -5.04
CA ASP A 279 -15.28 -6.82 -5.38
C ASP A 279 -14.39 -7.34 -6.53
N GLU A 280 -14.56 -8.60 -6.91
CA GLU A 280 -13.79 -9.19 -8.01
C GLU A 280 -14.19 -8.63 -9.38
N ASP A 281 -15.35 -7.98 -9.49
CA ASP A 281 -15.91 -7.47 -10.75
C ASP A 281 -15.51 -6.01 -11.03
N THR A 282 -15.19 -5.22 -9.99
CA THR A 282 -14.85 -3.80 -10.14
C THR A 282 -13.47 -3.57 -10.75
N GLY A 283 -12.54 -4.53 -10.64
CA GLY A 283 -11.23 -4.49 -11.28
C GLY A 283 -10.31 -3.33 -10.84
N TRP A 284 -10.54 -2.75 -9.66
CA TRP A 284 -9.68 -1.69 -9.14
C TRP A 284 -8.48 -2.25 -8.40
N LEU A 285 -7.31 -1.90 -8.90
CA LEU A 285 -6.01 -2.21 -8.31
C LEU A 285 -5.37 -0.96 -7.71
N GLY A 286 -4.31 -1.13 -6.94
CA GLY A 286 -3.49 0.01 -6.53
C GLY A 286 -2.60 -0.28 -5.32
N HIS A 287 -2.23 0.79 -4.64
CA HIS A 287 -1.48 0.73 -3.40
C HIS A 287 -1.63 2.04 -2.62
N ASP A 288 -1.64 1.96 -1.30
CA ASP A 288 -1.58 3.12 -0.41
C ASP A 288 -0.20 3.19 0.25
N GLY A 289 0.25 4.39 0.58
CA GLY A 289 1.55 4.60 1.18
C GLY A 289 1.55 5.76 2.16
N THR A 290 2.31 5.59 3.22
CA THR A 290 2.58 6.62 4.21
C THR A 290 4.07 6.59 4.53
N ALA A 291 4.68 7.76 4.62
CA ALA A 291 5.98 7.97 5.23
C ALA A 291 5.83 9.06 6.31
N ASP A 292 6.92 9.52 6.90
CA ASP A 292 6.87 10.45 8.03
C ASP A 292 6.18 11.76 7.62
N GLY A 293 4.92 11.95 8.00
CA GLY A 293 4.16 13.14 7.62
C GLY A 293 3.82 13.26 6.13
N THR A 294 3.79 12.17 5.38
CA THR A 294 3.30 12.14 3.99
C THR A 294 2.28 11.02 3.79
N SER A 295 1.42 11.18 2.79
CA SER A 295 0.50 10.13 2.35
C SER A 295 0.38 10.11 0.83
N CYS A 296 0.16 8.91 0.31
CA CYS A 296 0.13 8.60 -1.10
C CYS A 296 -0.95 7.56 -1.37
N HIS A 297 -1.73 7.75 -2.43
CA HIS A 297 -2.81 6.86 -2.81
C HIS A 297 -2.82 6.68 -4.33
N LEU A 298 -2.74 5.43 -4.79
CA LEU A 298 -2.82 5.07 -6.20
C LEU A 298 -3.99 4.12 -6.42
N ARG A 299 -4.80 4.40 -7.43
CA ARG A 299 -5.91 3.54 -7.88
C ARG A 299 -5.85 3.37 -9.40
N ILE A 300 -6.07 2.15 -9.86
CA ILE A 300 -5.93 1.72 -11.26
C ILE A 300 -7.18 0.94 -11.61
N ASP A 301 -8.02 1.49 -12.47
CA ASP A 301 -9.19 0.83 -13.03
C ASP A 301 -8.80 0.14 -14.32
N GLN A 302 -8.74 -1.20 -14.27
CA GLN A 302 -8.39 -1.98 -15.45
C GLN A 302 -9.49 -1.95 -16.52
N ALA A 303 -10.76 -1.89 -16.12
CA ALA A 303 -11.89 -1.91 -17.04
C ALA A 303 -12.09 -0.56 -17.73
N GLY A 304 -11.98 0.53 -16.96
CA GLY A 304 -12.12 1.90 -17.44
C GLY A 304 -10.82 2.56 -17.89
N ALA A 305 -9.69 1.83 -17.92
CA ALA A 305 -8.38 2.37 -18.30
C ALA A 305 -8.06 3.72 -17.63
N CYS A 306 -8.34 3.81 -16.33
CA CYS A 306 -8.23 5.02 -15.52
C CYS A 306 -7.17 4.83 -14.43
N VAL A 307 -6.35 5.85 -14.17
CA VAL A 307 -5.39 5.86 -13.06
C VAL A 307 -5.55 7.15 -12.28
N VAL A 308 -5.71 7.04 -10.97
CA VAL A 308 -5.83 8.19 -10.06
C VAL A 308 -4.73 8.11 -9.02
N ALA A 309 -3.97 9.18 -8.88
CA ALA A 309 -2.89 9.28 -7.90
C ALA A 309 -2.98 10.57 -7.09
N LEU A 310 -2.88 10.46 -5.76
CA LEU A 310 -2.72 11.57 -4.83
C LEU A 310 -1.39 11.44 -4.11
N THR A 311 -0.65 12.54 -4.02
CA THR A 311 0.44 12.72 -3.05
C THR A 311 0.13 13.91 -2.16
N ALA A 312 0.44 13.81 -0.87
CA ALA A 312 0.23 14.86 0.10
C ALA A 312 1.36 14.85 1.14
N ASN A 313 1.83 16.04 1.53
CA ASN A 313 2.91 16.19 2.52
C ASN A 313 2.38 16.55 3.92
N GLY A 314 1.30 15.91 4.33
CA GLY A 314 0.79 16.00 5.71
C GLY A 314 0.08 14.70 6.14
N THR A 315 0.10 14.42 7.44
CA THR A 315 -0.60 13.26 8.04
C THR A 315 -2.11 13.25 7.76
N THR A 316 -2.72 14.42 7.58
CA THR A 316 -4.14 14.57 7.22
C THR A 316 -4.45 14.33 5.74
N GLY A 317 -3.43 14.01 4.92
CA GLY A 317 -3.63 13.68 3.50
C GLY A 317 -4.47 12.42 3.29
N VAL A 318 -4.51 11.52 4.28
CA VAL A 318 -5.45 10.39 4.30
C VAL A 318 -6.90 10.87 4.34
N ASP A 319 -7.26 11.85 5.18
CA ASP A 319 -8.63 12.39 5.20
C ASP A 319 -8.96 13.16 3.90
N LEU A 320 -7.98 13.85 3.33
CA LEU A 320 -8.10 14.48 2.00
C LEU A 320 -8.44 13.43 0.92
N TRP A 321 -7.73 12.31 0.87
CA TRP A 321 -8.01 11.22 -0.06
C TRP A 321 -9.45 10.72 0.04
N HIS A 322 -9.95 10.49 1.25
CA HIS A 322 -11.31 9.99 1.44
C HIS A 322 -12.38 10.98 1.03
N ALA A 323 -12.15 12.28 1.25
CA ALA A 323 -13.05 13.30 0.72
C ALA A 323 -12.99 13.39 -0.80
N LEU A 324 -11.80 13.28 -1.41
CA LEU A 324 -11.63 13.24 -2.85
C LEU A 324 -12.36 12.05 -3.46
N ALA A 325 -12.21 10.85 -2.89
CA ALA A 325 -12.89 9.66 -3.38
C ALA A 325 -14.42 9.78 -3.36
N GLY A 326 -14.99 10.51 -2.41
CA GLY A 326 -16.42 10.77 -2.36
C GLY A 326 -16.92 11.82 -3.35
N GLU A 327 -16.06 12.74 -3.81
CA GLU A 327 -16.46 13.89 -4.65
C GLU A 327 -15.95 13.79 -6.10
N LEU A 328 -14.98 12.92 -6.40
CA LEU A 328 -14.49 12.68 -7.76
C LEU A 328 -15.54 12.06 -8.70
N GLY A 329 -16.53 11.36 -8.15
CA GLY A 329 -17.68 10.84 -8.92
C GLY A 329 -18.45 11.95 -9.63
N GLU A 330 -18.55 13.14 -9.03
CA GLU A 330 -19.19 14.30 -9.67
C GLU A 330 -18.43 14.81 -10.91
N LEU A 331 -17.17 14.40 -11.06
CA LEU A 331 -16.31 14.70 -12.22
C LEU A 331 -16.19 13.52 -13.19
N GLY A 332 -16.95 12.43 -12.97
CA GLY A 332 -16.94 11.25 -13.83
C GLY A 332 -15.85 10.23 -13.49
N VAL A 333 -15.29 10.26 -12.28
CA VAL A 333 -14.30 9.30 -11.79
C VAL A 333 -14.82 8.64 -10.52
N GLU A 334 -15.43 7.47 -10.65
CA GLU A 334 -15.99 6.71 -9.54
C GLU A 334 -14.92 5.79 -8.92
N LEU A 335 -14.31 6.23 -7.83
CA LEU A 335 -13.35 5.41 -7.09
C LEU A 335 -14.05 4.29 -6.30
N PRO A 336 -13.36 3.16 -6.07
CA PRO A 336 -13.93 2.05 -5.30
C PRO A 336 -14.21 2.50 -3.86
N PRO A 337 -15.21 1.88 -3.20
CA PRO A 337 -15.48 2.17 -1.80
C PRO A 337 -14.26 1.82 -0.93
N ARG A 338 -14.21 2.41 0.27
CA ARG A 338 -13.21 2.03 1.27
C ARG A 338 -13.34 0.53 1.61
N PRO A 339 -12.23 -0.20 1.67
CA PRO A 339 -12.22 -1.57 2.18
C PRO A 339 -12.79 -1.66 3.60
N GLY A 340 -13.49 -2.75 3.90
CA GLY A 340 -13.71 -3.17 5.29
C GLY A 340 -14.77 -2.39 6.09
N ARG A 341 -15.88 -1.98 5.49
CA ARG A 341 -17.10 -1.70 6.29
C ARG A 341 -17.92 -2.98 6.42
N SER A 342 -17.70 -3.73 7.50
CA SER A 342 -18.77 -4.59 8.03
C SER A 342 -19.95 -3.69 8.42
N ALA A 343 -21.16 -4.11 8.07
CA ALA A 343 -22.39 -3.47 8.54
C ALA A 343 -22.39 -3.41 10.08
N ALA A 344 -23.21 -2.54 10.67
CA ALA A 344 -23.28 -2.27 12.11
C ALA A 344 -23.50 -3.54 12.96
N ALA A 345 -22.42 -4.29 13.20
CA ALA A 345 -22.43 -5.45 14.06
C ALA A 345 -22.68 -4.97 15.49
N SER A 346 -23.63 -5.62 16.16
CA SER A 346 -23.98 -5.32 17.54
C SER A 346 -22.74 -5.37 18.42
N THR A 347 -22.60 -4.39 19.31
CA THR A 347 -21.51 -4.35 20.27
C THR A 347 -21.69 -5.42 21.33
N ILE A 348 -20.60 -6.09 21.70
CA ILE A 348 -20.58 -7.11 22.75
C ILE A 348 -19.48 -6.77 23.78
N PRO A 349 -19.60 -7.22 25.05
CA PRO A 349 -18.51 -7.10 26.01
C PRO A 349 -17.28 -7.89 25.56
N PHE A 350 -16.09 -7.41 25.93
CA PHE A 350 -14.85 -8.16 25.72
C PHE A 350 -14.83 -9.41 26.62
N PRO A 351 -14.66 -10.62 26.07
CA PRO A 351 -14.41 -11.81 26.87
C PRO A 351 -13.10 -11.63 27.68
N ALA A 352 -13.13 -11.95 28.97
CA ALA A 352 -11.97 -11.73 29.84
C ALA A 352 -10.70 -12.46 29.36
N GLY A 353 -10.86 -13.62 28.72
CA GLY A 353 -9.75 -14.39 28.17
C GLY A 353 -9.15 -13.84 26.87
N ASP A 354 -9.75 -12.82 26.24
CA ASP A 354 -9.20 -12.15 25.06
C ASP A 354 -8.25 -10.99 25.43
N PHE A 355 -8.22 -10.57 26.70
CA PHE A 355 -7.20 -9.64 27.19
C PHE A 355 -5.83 -10.31 27.22
N GLY A 356 -4.78 -9.56 26.88
CA GLY A 356 -3.42 -10.09 26.81
C GLY A 356 -2.50 -9.27 25.92
N THR A 357 -1.29 -9.79 25.73
CA THR A 357 -0.31 -9.25 24.78
C THR A 357 -0.25 -10.15 23.56
N TYR A 358 -0.25 -9.53 22.40
CA TYR A 358 -0.09 -10.16 21.10
C TYR A 358 1.13 -9.55 20.43
N ARG A 359 1.95 -10.35 19.75
CA ARG A 359 3.24 -9.92 19.21
C ARG A 359 3.35 -10.15 17.72
N ASN A 360 3.92 -9.15 17.05
CA ASN A 360 4.41 -9.25 15.68
C ASN A 360 5.84 -8.71 15.65
N GLY A 361 6.83 -9.60 15.55
CA GLY A 361 8.24 -9.21 15.63
C GLY A 361 8.57 -8.53 16.96
N ALA A 362 9.06 -7.29 16.89
CA ALA A 362 9.40 -6.48 18.05
C ALA A 362 8.21 -5.66 18.61
N ILE A 363 7.06 -5.66 17.92
CA ILE A 363 5.89 -4.86 18.30
C ILE A 363 4.95 -5.68 19.17
N ASP A 364 4.61 -5.12 20.34
CA ASP A 364 3.62 -5.66 21.26
C ASP A 364 2.31 -4.87 21.16
N TYR A 365 1.22 -5.61 20.94
CA TYR A 365 -0.16 -5.14 20.98
C TYR A 365 -0.79 -5.64 22.27
N ALA A 366 -0.89 -4.78 23.28
CA ALA A 366 -1.53 -5.13 24.54
C ALA A 366 -2.98 -4.66 24.54
N ILE A 367 -3.93 -5.58 24.70
CA ILE A 367 -5.34 -5.27 24.89
C ILE A 367 -5.67 -5.50 26.36
N THR A 368 -6.05 -4.43 27.05
CA THR A 368 -6.32 -4.44 28.50
C THR A 368 -7.69 -3.85 28.81
N PRO A 369 -8.32 -4.23 29.94
CA PRO A 369 -9.57 -3.61 30.37
C PRO A 369 -9.44 -2.08 30.52
N ASP A 370 -10.52 -1.37 30.18
CA ASP A 370 -10.63 0.08 30.32
C ASP A 370 -12.06 0.47 30.73
N GLU A 371 -12.28 1.70 31.19
CA GLU A 371 -13.62 2.15 31.58
C GLU A 371 -14.60 2.03 30.39
N GLY A 372 -15.60 1.16 30.53
CA GLY A 372 -16.63 0.96 29.51
C GLY A 372 -16.21 0.11 28.30
N GLY A 373 -15.05 -0.55 28.33
CA GLY A 373 -14.58 -1.41 27.23
C GLY A 373 -13.16 -1.93 27.43
N ALA A 374 -12.31 -1.66 26.45
CA ALA A 374 -10.89 -2.00 26.48
C ALA A 374 -10.04 -0.85 25.93
N ARG A 375 -8.73 -0.94 26.11
CA ARG A 375 -7.75 -0.08 25.45
C ARG A 375 -6.71 -0.93 24.74
N LEU A 376 -6.20 -0.42 23.63
CA LEU A 376 -5.05 -0.98 22.92
C LEU A 376 -3.82 -0.17 23.30
N VAL A 377 -2.71 -0.84 23.57
CA VAL A 377 -1.38 -0.21 23.70
C VAL A 377 -0.47 -0.80 22.65
N VAL A 378 0.15 0.04 21.83
CA VAL A 378 1.14 -0.34 20.81
C VAL A 378 2.38 0.51 21.04
N ASP A 379 3.52 -0.13 21.33
CA ASP A 379 4.81 0.55 21.57
C ASP A 379 4.74 1.74 22.56
N GLY A 380 3.89 1.60 23.59
CA GLY A 380 3.68 2.62 24.62
C GLY A 380 2.65 3.70 24.27
N GLU A 381 2.17 3.77 23.03
CA GLU A 381 1.04 4.62 22.64
C GLU A 381 -0.27 3.97 23.07
N VAL A 382 -1.15 4.75 23.70
CA VAL A 382 -2.41 4.27 24.28
C VAL A 382 -3.59 4.73 23.44
N PHE A 383 -4.39 3.76 23.00
CA PHE A 383 -5.63 3.96 22.26
C PHE A 383 -6.81 3.50 23.13
N PRO A 384 -7.42 4.42 23.90
CA PRO A 384 -8.53 4.08 24.79
C PRO A 384 -9.85 3.86 24.03
N GLY A 385 -10.87 3.37 24.73
CA GLY A 385 -12.23 3.33 24.19
C GLY A 385 -12.43 2.35 23.03
N LEU A 386 -11.80 1.18 23.10
CA LEU A 386 -12.09 0.09 22.18
C LEU A 386 -13.49 -0.48 22.42
N VAL A 387 -14.18 -0.76 21.32
CA VAL A 387 -15.51 -1.38 21.32
C VAL A 387 -15.46 -2.66 20.47
N LEU A 388 -15.81 -3.80 21.06
CA LEU A 388 -15.86 -5.10 20.39
C LEU A 388 -17.25 -5.31 19.75
N HIS A 389 -17.24 -5.92 18.57
CA HIS A 389 -18.43 -6.25 17.79
C HIS A 389 -18.62 -7.78 17.71
N ALA A 390 -19.86 -8.20 17.45
CA ALA A 390 -20.24 -9.61 17.39
C ALA A 390 -19.48 -10.43 16.33
N ASP A 391 -18.98 -9.78 15.28
CA ASP A 391 -18.16 -10.38 14.22
C ASP A 391 -16.66 -10.44 14.57
N ARG A 392 -16.31 -10.23 15.85
CA ARG A 392 -14.94 -10.22 16.39
C ARG A 392 -14.09 -9.02 15.93
N THR A 393 -14.64 -8.11 15.14
CA THR A 393 -13.99 -6.83 14.85
C THR A 393 -14.08 -5.89 16.05
N PHE A 394 -13.16 -4.95 16.16
CA PHE A 394 -13.23 -3.88 17.16
C PHE A 394 -12.86 -2.53 16.56
N THR A 395 -13.52 -1.51 17.08
CA THR A 395 -13.30 -0.11 16.70
C THR A 395 -12.63 0.64 17.83
N VAL A 396 -11.92 1.72 17.50
CA VAL A 396 -11.39 2.69 18.46
C VAL A 396 -12.23 3.96 18.39
N ARG A 397 -12.56 4.53 19.55
CA ARG A 397 -13.21 5.84 19.65
C ARG A 397 -12.16 6.88 20.04
N ASP A 398 -11.92 7.83 19.15
CA ASP A 398 -11.10 9.00 19.46
C ASP A 398 -11.80 9.83 20.57
N PRO A 399 -11.16 10.01 21.74
CA PRO A 399 -11.77 10.74 22.85
C PRO A 399 -11.91 12.25 22.57
N ALA A 400 -11.07 12.83 21.72
CA ALA A 400 -11.09 14.25 21.40
C ALA A 400 -12.18 14.59 20.36
N THR A 401 -12.37 13.73 19.36
CA THR A 401 -13.32 13.99 18.27
C THR A 401 -14.61 13.19 18.36
N GLY A 402 -14.66 12.16 19.21
CA GLY A 402 -15.75 11.19 19.30
C GLY A 402 -15.87 10.26 18.09
N ARG A 403 -14.98 10.40 17.09
CA ARG A 403 -14.98 9.62 15.85
C ARG A 403 -14.68 8.16 16.17
N VAL A 404 -15.47 7.27 15.59
CA VAL A 404 -15.26 5.82 15.69
C VAL A 404 -14.63 5.32 14.40
N THR A 405 -13.49 4.65 14.50
CA THR A 405 -12.77 4.09 13.36
C THR A 405 -12.55 2.59 13.53
N PRO A 406 -12.71 1.78 12.47
CA PRO A 406 -12.24 0.39 12.48
C PRO A 406 -10.79 0.32 12.94
N CYS A 407 -10.49 -0.63 13.83
CA CYS A 407 -9.17 -0.77 14.42
C CYS A 407 -8.56 -2.15 14.10
N GLY A 408 -9.27 -3.23 14.45
CA GLY A 408 -8.75 -4.57 14.27
C GLY A 408 -9.81 -5.66 14.35
N ARG A 409 -9.37 -6.92 14.37
CA ARG A 409 -10.20 -8.10 14.67
C ARG A 409 -9.44 -9.14 15.48
N PHE A 410 -10.17 -9.90 16.29
CA PHE A 410 -9.63 -11.08 16.97
C PHE A 410 -9.75 -12.34 16.10
N HIS A 411 -8.79 -13.24 16.25
CA HIS A 411 -8.79 -14.59 15.70
C HIS A 411 -8.93 -15.62 16.82
N GLY A 412 -9.58 -16.75 16.52
CA GLY A 412 -9.91 -17.79 17.50
C GLY A 412 -11.23 -17.54 18.24
N GLU A 413 -11.60 -18.47 19.12
CA GLU A 413 -12.86 -18.46 19.85
C GLU A 413 -12.94 -17.30 20.88
N PRO A 414 -14.14 -16.75 21.16
CA PRO A 414 -14.33 -15.77 22.22
C PRO A 414 -13.82 -16.24 23.59
N GLY A 415 -12.92 -15.47 24.19
CA GLY A 415 -12.26 -15.81 25.46
C GLY A 415 -11.04 -16.73 25.32
N ALA A 416 -10.72 -17.15 24.10
CA ALA A 416 -9.56 -17.96 23.76
C ALA A 416 -8.89 -17.44 22.48
N ALA A 417 -8.86 -16.11 22.29
CA ALA A 417 -8.20 -15.50 21.15
C ALA A 417 -6.75 -15.97 21.02
N THR A 418 -6.35 -16.31 19.80
CA THR A 418 -5.00 -16.82 19.46
C THR A 418 -4.16 -15.76 18.77
N ALA A 419 -4.80 -14.77 18.15
CA ALA A 419 -4.14 -13.65 17.49
C ALA A 419 -5.09 -12.44 17.39
N VAL A 420 -4.50 -11.28 17.10
CA VAL A 420 -5.22 -10.07 16.67
C VAL A 420 -4.67 -9.59 15.34
N GLU A 421 -5.51 -8.97 14.54
CA GLU A 421 -5.10 -8.35 13.29
C GLU A 421 -5.46 -6.87 13.30
N ILE A 422 -4.46 -6.01 13.11
CA ILE A 422 -4.58 -4.55 13.16
C ILE A 422 -3.84 -3.99 11.95
N GLY A 423 -4.53 -3.19 11.13
CA GLY A 423 -3.95 -2.58 9.92
C GLY A 423 -3.30 -3.59 8.97
N GLY A 424 -3.90 -4.77 8.79
CA GLY A 424 -3.38 -5.85 7.96
C GLY A 424 -2.13 -6.57 8.50
N ARG A 425 -1.77 -6.37 9.77
CA ARG A 425 -0.69 -7.12 10.45
C ARG A 425 -1.31 -8.09 11.43
N LEU A 426 -0.89 -9.35 11.36
CA LEU A 426 -1.29 -10.38 12.32
C LEU A 426 -0.29 -10.41 13.49
N ALA A 427 -0.79 -10.39 14.72
CA ALA A 427 0.01 -10.52 15.94
C ALA A 427 -0.46 -11.73 16.74
N ALA A 428 0.43 -12.68 16.99
CA ALA A 428 0.12 -13.91 17.69
C ALA A 428 0.14 -13.70 19.20
N ARG A 429 -0.72 -14.39 19.95
CA ARG A 429 -0.75 -14.31 21.41
C ARG A 429 0.56 -14.80 22.02
N CYS A 430 1.08 -14.05 22.99
CA CYS A 430 2.31 -14.36 23.74
C CYS A 430 2.14 -15.49 24.76
#